data_AF-A0A2T6BRP7-F1
#
_entry.id   AF-A0A2T6BRP7-F1
#
_cell.length_a   1.000
_cell.length_b   1.000
_cell.length_c   1.000
_cell.angle_alpha   90.00
_cell.angle_beta   90.00
_cell.angle_gamma   90.00
#
_symmetry.space_group_name_H-M   'P 1'
#
loop_
_entity.id
_entity.type
_entity.pdbx_description
1 polymer ?
#
loop_
_entity_poly.entity_id
_entity_poly.type
_entity_poly.pdbx_seq_one_letter_code
_entity_poly.pdbx_strand_id
1 'polypeptide(L)'
;MKNNVTRFIFGIILLISLQTNAQTNDYKLENQFMNCVCSMFDDNGTELKKRIKNAEKELVKNEVLANTRGESYIALFKNIRTAIDGRVATFGISDYVIQSLMSSSNAKKYNACMGKMMQDAAYKDSKINKFITLSTTSGSNPKITDLTSKMLEIFEAKDFNHDFYKYLTFSLIDKYNMANKK
;
A
#
# COMPACT_ATOMS: atom_id res chain seq x y z
N MET A 1 59.88 28.04 -7.51
CA MET A 1 58.88 27.14 -6.92
C MET A 1 58.15 27.85 -5.79
N LYS A 2 56.89 28.24 -5.99
CA LYS A 2 55.97 28.68 -4.93
C LYS A 2 54.58 28.15 -5.29
N ASN A 3 54.09 27.26 -4.43
CA ASN A 3 52.82 26.54 -4.56
C ASN A 3 51.64 27.49 -4.30
N ASN A 4 50.71 27.61 -5.25
CA ASN A 4 49.42 28.30 -5.08
C ASN A 4 48.30 27.45 -5.70
N VAL A 5 48.12 26.21 -5.22
CA VAL A 5 47.00 25.35 -5.63
C VAL A 5 46.31 24.81 -4.38
N THR A 6 45.74 25.70 -3.55
CA THR A 6 44.98 25.26 -2.38
C THR A 6 43.97 26.30 -1.88
N ARG A 7 43.20 26.96 -2.76
CA ARG A 7 42.12 27.88 -2.31
C ARG A 7 40.85 27.90 -3.18
N PHE A 8 40.50 26.80 -3.85
CA PHE A 8 39.31 26.76 -4.72
C PHE A 8 38.40 25.52 -4.55
N ILE A 9 38.44 24.81 -3.42
CA ILE A 9 37.61 23.58 -3.21
C ILE A 9 36.53 23.76 -2.13
N PHE A 10 36.43 24.91 -1.46
CA PHE A 10 35.42 25.11 -0.39
C PHE A 10 34.14 25.85 -0.81
N GLY A 11 33.95 26.16 -2.10
CA GLY A 11 32.80 26.94 -2.60
C GLY A 11 31.64 26.14 -3.19
N ILE A 12 31.80 24.84 -3.46
CA ILE A 12 30.81 24.04 -4.22
C ILE A 12 29.98 23.10 -3.32
N ILE A 13 30.36 22.89 -2.06
CA ILE A 13 29.66 21.97 -1.15
C ILE A 13 28.40 22.60 -0.51
N LEU A 14 28.20 23.92 -0.65
CA LEU A 14 27.07 24.66 -0.06
C LEU A 14 25.82 24.79 -0.94
N LEU A 15 25.82 24.23 -2.16
CA LEU A 15 24.68 24.31 -3.10
C LEU A 15 23.86 23.02 -3.23
N ILE A 16 24.23 21.93 -2.53
CA ILE A 16 23.48 20.66 -2.57
C ILE A 16 22.39 20.60 -1.49
N SER A 17 22.36 21.52 -0.53
CA SER A 17 21.44 21.49 0.62
C SER A 17 20.09 22.19 0.41
N LEU A 18 19.77 22.68 -0.79
CA LEU A 18 18.51 23.41 -1.09
C LEU A 18 17.62 22.74 -2.16
N GLN A 19 17.76 21.43 -2.37
CA GLN A 19 16.73 20.62 -3.04
C GLN A 19 16.01 19.73 -2.02
N THR A 20 15.57 20.29 -0.89
CA THR A 20 14.38 19.75 -0.25
C THR A 20 13.23 20.06 -1.18
N ASN A 21 12.96 19.14 -2.11
CA ASN A 21 11.67 19.05 -2.76
C ASN A 21 10.64 19.27 -1.66
N ALA A 22 9.88 20.36 -1.75
CA ALA A 22 8.63 20.46 -1.04
C ALA A 22 7.83 19.25 -1.53
N GLN A 23 7.91 18.15 -0.78
CA GLN A 23 7.14 16.96 -1.05
C GLN A 23 5.70 17.42 -0.89
N THR A 24 5.03 17.70 -2.02
CA THR A 24 3.60 17.53 -2.10
C THR A 24 3.31 16.23 -1.40
N ASN A 25 2.46 16.28 -0.39
CA ASN A 25 2.15 15.16 0.47
C ASN A 25 1.25 14.19 -0.33
N ASP A 26 1.80 13.63 -1.42
CA ASP A 26 1.13 12.85 -2.47
C ASP A 26 0.38 11.64 -1.88
N TYR A 27 0.71 11.26 -0.64
CA TYR A 27 0.14 10.14 0.08
C TYR A 27 -0.50 10.52 1.43
N LYS A 28 -0.93 11.79 1.63
CA LYS A 28 -1.52 12.24 2.91
C LYS A 28 -2.68 11.34 3.36
N LEU A 29 -3.60 11.04 2.45
CA LEU A 29 -4.79 10.24 2.75
C LEU A 29 -4.44 8.76 2.96
N GLU A 30 -3.47 8.24 2.22
CA GLU A 30 -2.97 6.86 2.35
C GLU A 30 -2.27 6.67 3.70
N ASN A 31 -1.49 7.65 4.12
CA ASN A 31 -0.92 7.71 5.47
C ASN A 31 -2.03 7.74 6.52
N GLN A 32 -3.05 8.59 6.34
CA GLN A 32 -4.19 8.66 7.25
C GLN A 32 -4.94 7.34 7.33
N PHE A 33 -5.21 6.68 6.20
CA PHE A 33 -5.83 5.37 6.14
C PHE A 33 -5.01 4.34 6.93
N MET A 34 -3.70 4.24 6.64
CA MET A 34 -2.84 3.28 7.32
C MET A 34 -2.76 3.57 8.82
N ASN A 35 -2.73 4.85 9.22
CA ASN A 35 -2.80 5.23 10.62
C ASN A 35 -4.13 4.82 11.26
N CYS A 36 -5.27 4.95 10.57
CA CYS A 36 -6.55 4.47 11.08
C CYS A 36 -6.52 2.96 11.35
N VAL A 37 -6.01 2.17 10.38
CA VAL A 37 -5.88 0.71 10.53
C VAL A 37 -4.90 0.36 11.66
N CYS A 38 -3.69 0.92 11.63
CA CYS A 38 -2.64 0.65 12.62
C CYS A 38 -3.06 1.04 14.04
N SER A 39 -3.87 2.08 14.20
CA SER A 39 -4.34 2.52 15.52
C SER A 39 -5.27 1.52 16.21
N MET A 40 -5.83 0.55 15.50
CA MET A 40 -6.66 -0.49 16.12
C MET A 40 -5.85 -1.48 16.97
N PHE A 41 -4.53 -1.48 16.84
CA PHE A 41 -3.65 -2.43 17.52
C PHE A 41 -2.87 -1.75 18.64
N ASP A 42 -2.62 -2.48 19.73
CA ASP A 42 -1.88 -1.97 20.89
C ASP A 42 -0.43 -1.61 20.55
N ASP A 43 0.15 -2.30 19.56
CA ASP A 43 1.50 -2.06 19.05
C ASP A 43 1.56 -0.96 17.97
N ASN A 44 0.46 -0.22 17.79
CA ASN A 44 0.26 0.77 16.74
C ASN A 44 0.57 0.24 15.33
N GLY A 45 0.25 -1.03 15.07
CA GLY A 45 0.35 -1.68 13.77
C GLY A 45 1.76 -2.13 13.39
N THR A 46 2.67 -2.27 14.35
CA THR A 46 4.04 -2.75 14.12
C THR A 46 4.03 -4.16 13.50
N GLU A 47 3.24 -5.07 14.05
CA GLU A 47 3.07 -6.43 13.54
C GLU A 47 2.36 -6.45 12.19
N LEU A 48 1.37 -5.58 11.94
CA LEU A 48 0.74 -5.45 10.62
C LEU A 48 1.77 -5.07 9.54
N LYS A 49 2.61 -4.06 9.82
CA LYS A 49 3.67 -3.64 8.88
C LYS A 49 4.68 -4.75 8.63
N LYS A 50 5.01 -5.53 9.66
CA LYS A 50 5.87 -6.71 9.53
C LYS A 50 5.24 -7.77 8.61
N ARG A 51 3.93 -8.04 8.76
CA ARG A 51 3.19 -8.96 7.89
C ARG A 51 3.17 -8.51 6.43
N ILE A 52 2.94 -7.22 6.18
CA ILE A 52 3.00 -6.64 4.83
C ILE A 52 4.39 -6.86 4.21
N LYS A 53 5.47 -6.56 4.96
CA LYS A 53 6.84 -6.79 4.48
C LYS A 53 7.15 -8.27 4.22
N ASN A 54 6.64 -9.18 5.05
CA ASN A 54 6.84 -10.61 4.87
C ASN A 54 6.06 -11.14 3.66
N ALA A 55 4.83 -10.66 3.44
CA ALA A 55 4.04 -11.01 2.26
C ALA A 55 4.75 -10.59 0.96
N GLU A 56 5.33 -9.39 0.90
CA GLU A 56 6.14 -8.94 -0.25
C GLU A 56 7.33 -9.87 -0.51
N LYS A 57 8.06 -10.26 0.55
CA LYS A 57 9.19 -11.20 0.43
C LYS A 57 8.75 -12.57 -0.08
N GLU A 58 7.64 -13.08 0.42
CA GLU A 58 7.11 -14.37 -0.05
C GLU A 58 6.70 -14.31 -1.52
N LEU A 59 6.08 -13.23 -1.98
CA LEU A 59 5.76 -13.08 -3.41
C LEU A 59 7.01 -13.02 -4.29
N VAL A 60 8.08 -12.37 -3.84
CA VAL A 60 9.35 -12.36 -4.57
C VAL A 60 9.99 -13.74 -4.57
N LYS A 61 10.02 -14.41 -3.43
CA LYS A 61 10.57 -15.76 -3.27
C LYS A 61 9.87 -16.81 -4.13
N ASN A 62 8.55 -16.68 -4.30
CA ASN A 62 7.74 -17.57 -5.14
C ASN A 62 7.63 -17.07 -6.59
N GLU A 63 8.45 -16.09 -7.00
CA GLU A 63 8.51 -15.54 -8.36
C GLU A 63 7.19 -14.96 -8.89
N VAL A 64 6.26 -14.65 -7.98
CA VAL A 64 4.99 -13.98 -8.30
C VAL A 64 5.23 -12.48 -8.47
N LEU A 65 6.17 -11.91 -7.71
CA LEU A 65 6.77 -10.61 -7.99
C LEU A 65 8.21 -10.81 -8.47
N ALA A 66 8.61 -10.13 -9.54
CA ALA A 66 10.00 -10.20 -10.01
C ALA A 66 10.99 -9.52 -9.04
N ASN A 67 10.53 -8.51 -8.29
CA ASN A 67 11.28 -7.77 -7.26
C ASN A 67 10.28 -6.87 -6.49
N THR A 68 10.80 -6.06 -5.56
CA THR A 68 9.99 -5.15 -4.72
C THR A 68 9.67 -3.80 -5.37
N ARG A 69 9.99 -3.60 -6.66
CA ARG A 69 9.66 -2.35 -7.37
C ARG A 69 8.21 -2.35 -7.84
N GLY A 70 7.63 -1.16 -7.93
CA GLY A 70 6.24 -0.98 -8.31
C GLY A 70 5.85 -1.56 -9.67
N GLU A 71 6.76 -1.60 -10.64
CA GLU A 71 6.50 -2.22 -11.95
C GLU A 71 6.18 -3.72 -11.81
N SER A 72 6.78 -4.41 -10.84
CA SER A 72 6.48 -5.81 -10.54
C SER A 72 5.04 -5.97 -10.05
N TYR A 73 4.53 -5.01 -9.29
CA TYR A 73 3.13 -5.00 -8.86
C TYR A 73 2.18 -4.72 -10.02
N ILE A 74 2.52 -3.78 -10.91
CA ILE A 74 1.72 -3.55 -12.14
C ILE A 74 1.67 -4.83 -12.99
N ALA A 75 2.79 -5.53 -13.14
CA ALA A 75 2.86 -6.80 -13.86
C ALA A 75 2.04 -7.91 -13.16
N LEU A 76 2.08 -7.95 -11.83
CA LEU A 76 1.24 -8.85 -11.02
C LEU A 76 -0.24 -8.56 -11.25
N PHE A 77 -0.69 -7.31 -11.19
CA PHE A 77 -2.10 -6.97 -11.41
C PHE A 77 -2.60 -7.37 -12.79
N LYS A 78 -1.77 -7.22 -13.83
CA LYS A 78 -2.07 -7.71 -15.19
C LYS A 78 -2.23 -9.24 -15.26
N ASN A 79 -1.56 -9.96 -14.36
CA ASN A 79 -1.50 -11.42 -14.33
C ASN A 79 -1.98 -12.02 -13.00
N ILE A 80 -2.93 -11.36 -12.30
CA ILE A 80 -3.23 -11.64 -10.88
C ILE A 80 -3.61 -13.09 -10.58
N ARG A 81 -4.08 -13.83 -11.59
CA ARG A 81 -4.40 -15.26 -11.47
C ARG A 81 -3.20 -16.08 -10.96
N THR A 82 -1.97 -15.70 -11.30
CA THR A 82 -0.75 -16.40 -10.81
C THR A 82 -0.53 -16.26 -9.30
N ALA A 83 -1.21 -15.32 -8.64
CA ALA A 83 -1.13 -15.15 -7.19
C ALA A 83 -2.29 -15.83 -6.44
N ILE A 84 -3.32 -16.29 -7.16
CA ILE A 84 -4.56 -16.80 -6.56
C ILE A 84 -4.96 -18.22 -7.02
N ASP A 85 -4.13 -18.86 -7.83
CA ASP A 85 -4.27 -20.24 -8.33
C ASP A 85 -3.69 -21.29 -7.36
N GLY A 86 -3.37 -20.90 -6.13
CA GLY A 86 -2.77 -21.77 -5.12
C GLY A 86 -1.23 -21.75 -5.09
N ARG A 87 -0.56 -21.01 -5.99
CA ARG A 87 0.91 -20.82 -5.95
C ARG A 87 1.40 -20.11 -4.69
N VAL A 88 0.55 -19.31 -4.05
CA VAL A 88 0.91 -18.55 -2.84
C VAL A 88 -0.13 -18.80 -1.77
N ALA A 89 0.33 -19.09 -0.56
CA ALA A 89 -0.54 -19.21 0.60
C ALA A 89 -1.18 -17.85 0.96
N THR A 90 -2.27 -17.90 1.72
CA THR A 90 -2.82 -16.72 2.39
C THR A 90 -1.80 -16.15 3.37
N PHE A 91 -1.58 -14.84 3.34
CA PHE A 91 -0.69 -14.10 4.24
C PHE A 91 -1.31 -13.84 5.62
N GLY A 92 -2.64 -13.96 5.72
CA GLY A 92 -3.39 -13.73 6.96
C GLY A 92 -3.41 -12.25 7.38
N ILE A 93 -3.20 -11.34 6.43
CA ILE A 93 -3.29 -9.88 6.66
C ILE A 93 -4.76 -9.49 6.82
N SER A 94 -5.64 -10.02 5.96
CA SER A 94 -7.08 -9.75 6.05
C SER A 94 -7.65 -10.24 7.37
N ASP A 95 -7.35 -11.48 7.75
CA ASP A 95 -7.82 -12.07 9.00
C ASP A 95 -7.32 -11.29 10.22
N TYR A 96 -6.06 -10.88 10.23
CA TYR A 96 -5.47 -10.09 11.31
C TYR A 96 -6.21 -8.75 11.51
N VAL A 97 -6.55 -8.06 10.42
CA VAL A 97 -7.33 -6.80 10.47
C VAL A 97 -8.79 -7.05 10.87
N ILE A 98 -9.43 -8.07 10.29
CA ILE A 98 -10.84 -8.41 10.58
C ILE A 98 -11.01 -8.80 12.05
N GLN A 99 -10.13 -9.63 12.61
CA GLN A 99 -10.18 -10.03 14.02
C GLN A 99 -10.09 -8.82 14.94
N SER A 100 -9.24 -7.83 14.62
CA SER A 100 -9.17 -6.59 15.39
C SER A 100 -10.46 -5.78 15.30
N LEU A 101 -11.09 -5.71 14.12
CA LEU A 101 -12.36 -5.03 13.90
C LEU A 101 -13.56 -5.71 14.59
N MET A 102 -13.47 -6.99 14.98
CA MET A 102 -14.52 -7.65 15.77
C MET A 102 -14.66 -7.07 17.18
N SER A 103 -13.64 -6.40 17.70
CA SER A 103 -13.75 -5.63 18.94
C SER A 103 -14.54 -4.34 18.71
N SER A 104 -15.62 -4.16 19.48
CA SER A 104 -16.47 -2.97 19.37
C SER A 104 -15.73 -1.64 19.64
N SER A 105 -14.70 -1.65 20.49
CA SER A 105 -13.86 -0.47 20.73
C SER A 105 -12.99 -0.13 19.52
N ASN A 106 -12.36 -1.14 18.91
CA ASN A 106 -11.52 -0.98 17.73
C ASN A 106 -12.35 -0.58 16.50
N ALA A 107 -13.52 -1.19 16.31
CA ALA A 107 -14.46 -0.80 15.27
C ALA A 107 -14.87 0.68 15.41
N LYS A 108 -15.19 1.14 16.62
CA LYS A 108 -15.50 2.56 16.88
C LYS A 108 -14.32 3.48 16.58
N LYS A 109 -13.11 3.10 17.02
CA LYS A 109 -11.87 3.86 16.78
C LYS A 109 -11.58 3.99 15.27
N TYR A 110 -11.66 2.87 14.55
CA TYR A 110 -11.48 2.82 13.11
C TYR A 110 -12.52 3.67 12.38
N ASN A 111 -13.81 3.48 12.67
CA ASN A 111 -14.90 4.22 12.03
C ASN A 111 -14.80 5.72 12.28
N ALA A 112 -14.43 6.15 13.49
CA ALA A 112 -14.23 7.56 13.80
C ALA A 112 -13.03 8.14 13.02
N CYS A 113 -11.95 7.38 12.88
CA CYS A 113 -10.77 7.82 12.13
C CYS A 113 -11.06 7.91 10.62
N MET A 114 -11.69 6.87 10.05
CA MET A 114 -12.10 6.83 8.65
C MET A 114 -13.13 7.91 8.34
N GLY A 115 -14.08 8.15 9.23
CA GLY A 115 -15.07 9.22 9.08
C GLY A 115 -14.44 10.60 8.95
N LYS A 116 -13.39 10.89 9.73
CA LYS A 116 -12.62 12.14 9.58
C LYS A 116 -11.87 12.20 8.24
N MET A 117 -11.31 11.09 7.78
CA MET A 117 -10.63 11.03 6.48
C MET A 117 -11.59 11.31 5.33
N MET A 118 -12.80 10.75 5.38
CA MET A 118 -13.84 10.93 4.35
C MET A 118 -14.39 12.36 4.30
N GLN A 119 -14.21 13.14 5.37
CA GLN A 119 -14.59 14.56 5.42
C GLN A 119 -13.49 15.50 4.87
N ASP A 120 -12.26 15.02 4.66
CA ASP A 120 -11.20 15.83 4.06
C ASP A 120 -11.60 16.20 2.62
N ALA A 121 -11.47 17.47 2.25
CA ALA A 121 -11.83 17.96 0.92
C ALA A 121 -11.08 17.22 -0.21
N ALA A 122 -9.84 16.78 0.06
CA ALA A 122 -9.03 16.02 -0.89
C ALA A 122 -9.53 14.59 -1.08
N TYR A 123 -10.38 14.06 -0.20
CA TYR A 123 -10.87 12.69 -0.27
C TYR A 123 -11.66 12.43 -1.55
N LYS A 124 -12.54 13.36 -1.95
CA LYS A 124 -13.49 13.16 -3.07
C LYS A 124 -12.79 12.74 -4.37
N ASP A 125 -11.67 13.38 -4.69
CA ASP A 125 -10.95 13.13 -5.95
C ASP A 125 -9.75 12.18 -5.78
N SER A 126 -9.55 11.65 -4.56
CA SER A 126 -8.42 10.78 -4.21
C SER A 126 -8.49 9.39 -4.85
N LYS A 127 -7.31 8.77 -5.03
CA LYS A 127 -7.18 7.35 -5.42
C LYS A 127 -7.89 6.42 -4.42
N ILE A 128 -7.87 6.75 -3.13
CA ILE A 128 -8.58 6.00 -2.09
C ILE A 128 -10.10 6.00 -2.35
N ASN A 129 -10.71 7.16 -2.60
CA ASN A 129 -12.14 7.23 -2.85
C ASN A 129 -12.54 6.47 -4.13
N LYS A 130 -11.72 6.60 -5.19
CA LYS A 130 -11.91 5.83 -6.43
C LYS A 130 -11.86 4.33 -6.16
N PHE A 131 -10.89 3.86 -5.38
CA PHE A 131 -10.77 2.44 -5.01
C PHE A 131 -11.92 1.95 -4.11
N ILE A 132 -12.34 2.75 -3.12
CA ILE A 132 -13.46 2.40 -2.24
C ILE A 132 -14.75 2.30 -3.06
N THR A 133 -15.01 3.27 -3.94
CA THR A 133 -16.18 3.26 -4.84
C THR A 133 -16.14 2.07 -5.78
N LEU A 134 -14.97 1.75 -6.34
CA LEU A 134 -14.79 0.54 -7.15
C LEU A 134 -15.14 -0.72 -6.33
N SER A 135 -14.67 -0.81 -5.09
CA SER A 135 -14.90 -1.97 -4.22
C SER A 135 -16.36 -2.14 -3.81
N THR A 136 -17.11 -1.06 -3.62
CA THR A 136 -18.53 -1.11 -3.23
C THR A 136 -19.48 -1.31 -4.40
N THR A 137 -19.09 -0.89 -5.62
CA THR A 137 -19.92 -0.99 -6.82
C THR A 137 -19.68 -2.26 -7.64
N SER A 138 -18.60 -3.00 -7.38
CA SER A 138 -18.24 -4.21 -8.15
C SER A 138 -19.07 -5.46 -7.82
N GLY A 139 -20.12 -5.35 -7.01
CA GLY A 139 -20.94 -6.49 -6.56
C GLY A 139 -20.24 -7.34 -5.49
N SER A 140 -20.92 -8.40 -5.02
CA SER A 140 -20.46 -9.19 -3.85
C SER A 140 -19.22 -10.04 -4.13
N ASN A 141 -18.98 -10.44 -5.38
CA ASN A 141 -17.82 -11.25 -5.77
C ASN A 141 -17.43 -11.03 -7.24
N PRO A 142 -16.84 -9.87 -7.59
CA PRO A 142 -16.39 -9.63 -8.95
C PRO A 142 -15.35 -10.68 -9.38
N LYS A 143 -15.16 -10.88 -10.68
CA LYS A 143 -13.99 -11.62 -11.16
C LYS A 143 -12.74 -10.80 -10.81
N ILE A 144 -11.72 -11.45 -10.24
CA ILE A 144 -10.50 -10.75 -9.83
C ILE A 144 -9.84 -9.99 -10.99
N THR A 145 -9.93 -10.51 -12.21
CA THR A 145 -9.35 -9.89 -13.42
C THR A 145 -10.06 -8.59 -13.76
N ASP A 146 -11.37 -8.53 -13.57
CA ASP A 146 -12.16 -7.34 -13.87
C ASP A 146 -11.88 -6.26 -12.83
N LEU A 147 -11.77 -6.65 -11.55
CA LEU A 147 -11.43 -5.76 -10.46
C LEU A 147 -10.00 -5.20 -10.61
N THR A 148 -9.01 -6.06 -10.86
CA THR A 148 -7.60 -5.63 -11.01
C THR A 148 -7.37 -4.79 -12.26
N SER A 149 -8.09 -5.05 -13.36
CA SER A 149 -8.04 -4.19 -14.55
C SER A 149 -8.49 -2.76 -14.22
N LYS A 150 -9.59 -2.60 -13.47
CA LYS A 150 -10.06 -1.28 -13.02
C LYS A 150 -9.14 -0.64 -11.99
N MET A 151 -8.48 -1.44 -11.13
CA MET A 151 -7.46 -0.91 -10.21
C MET A 151 -6.24 -0.35 -10.96
N LEU A 152 -5.86 -0.93 -12.10
CA LEU A 152 -4.79 -0.41 -12.96
C LEU A 152 -5.12 0.91 -13.65
N GLU A 153 -6.40 1.31 -13.71
CA GLU A 153 -6.81 2.66 -14.14
C GLU A 153 -6.60 3.72 -13.04
N ILE A 154 -6.39 3.28 -11.79
CA ILE A 154 -6.25 4.14 -10.62
C ILE A 154 -4.79 4.18 -10.14
N PHE A 155 -4.11 3.02 -10.18
CA PHE A 155 -2.81 2.80 -9.56
C PHE A 155 -1.66 2.92 -10.56
N GLU A 156 -0.55 3.49 -10.09
CA GLU A 156 0.68 3.68 -10.83
C GLU A 156 1.82 2.93 -10.12
N ALA A 157 2.90 2.61 -10.83
CA ALA A 157 4.03 1.90 -10.24
C ALA A 157 4.58 2.61 -8.98
N LYS A 158 4.69 3.94 -8.99
CA LYS A 158 5.20 4.71 -7.85
C LYS A 158 4.38 4.55 -6.56
N ASP A 159 3.09 4.22 -6.68
CA ASP A 159 2.19 4.07 -5.53
C ASP A 159 2.59 2.87 -4.65
N PHE A 160 3.12 1.82 -5.26
CA PHE A 160 3.55 0.61 -4.54
C PHE A 160 4.82 0.80 -3.69
N ASN A 161 5.41 1.99 -3.67
CA ASN A 161 6.39 2.36 -2.64
C ASN A 161 5.73 2.61 -1.27
N HIS A 162 4.40 2.79 -1.24
CA HIS A 162 3.64 3.09 -0.03
C HIS A 162 2.90 1.85 0.50
N ASP A 163 2.96 1.63 1.82
CA ASP A 163 2.42 0.43 2.48
C ASP A 163 0.91 0.21 2.23
N PHE A 164 0.15 1.29 2.04
CA PHE A 164 -1.27 1.22 1.68
C PHE A 164 -1.55 0.33 0.45
N TYR A 165 -0.83 0.57 -0.64
CA TYR A 165 -1.07 -0.16 -1.90
C TYR A 165 -0.61 -1.61 -1.80
N LYS A 166 0.46 -1.87 -1.02
CA LYS A 166 0.89 -3.22 -0.68
C LYS A 166 -0.16 -3.95 0.17
N TYR A 167 -0.66 -3.28 1.21
CA TYR A 167 -1.74 -3.78 2.06
C TYR A 167 -2.99 -4.17 1.25
N LEU A 168 -3.43 -3.30 0.33
CA LEU A 168 -4.57 -3.60 -0.56
C LEU A 168 -4.30 -4.83 -1.42
N THR A 169 -3.11 -4.93 -2.02
CA THR A 169 -2.72 -6.06 -2.86
C THR A 169 -2.79 -7.38 -2.09
N PHE A 170 -2.21 -7.42 -0.89
CA PHE A 170 -2.14 -8.66 -0.12
C PHE A 170 -3.50 -9.03 0.49
N SER A 171 -4.30 -8.03 0.87
CA SER A 171 -5.68 -8.25 1.31
C SER A 171 -6.54 -8.81 0.17
N LEU A 172 -6.32 -8.34 -1.06
CA LEU A 172 -6.98 -8.87 -2.25
C LEU A 172 -6.61 -10.34 -2.49
N ILE A 173 -5.32 -10.67 -2.44
CA ILE A 173 -4.83 -12.05 -2.60
C ILE A 173 -5.42 -12.95 -1.51
N ASP A 174 -5.38 -12.54 -0.23
CA ASP A 174 -5.98 -13.27 0.89
C ASP A 174 -7.46 -13.59 0.62
N LYS A 175 -8.25 -12.57 0.25
CA LYS A 175 -9.69 -12.72 0.00
C LYS A 175 -9.98 -13.78 -1.07
N TYR A 176 -9.28 -13.74 -2.20
CA TYR A 176 -9.53 -14.68 -3.30
C TYR A 176 -8.95 -16.07 -3.04
N ASN A 177 -7.80 -16.17 -2.37
CA ASN A 177 -7.27 -17.47 -1.95
C ASN A 177 -8.20 -18.15 -0.94
N MET A 178 -8.77 -17.41 0.01
CA MET A 178 -9.79 -17.95 0.93
C MET A 178 -11.04 -18.42 0.20
N ALA A 179 -11.53 -17.65 -0.80
CA ALA A 179 -12.70 -18.01 -1.58
C ALA A 179 -12.47 -19.28 -2.44
N ASN A 180 -11.23 -19.51 -2.89
CA ASN A 180 -10.84 -20.64 -3.74
C ASN A 180 -10.49 -21.93 -2.95
N LYS A 181 -10.32 -21.87 -1.62
CA LYS A 181 -10.07 -23.06 -0.76
C LYS A 181 -11.30 -23.96 -0.57
N LYS A 182 -12.29 -23.90 -1.47
CA LYS A 182 -13.49 -24.75 -1.45
C LYS A 182 -13.24 -26.09 -2.12
#